data_AF-A0A540WUC7-F1
#
_entry.id   AF-A0A540WUC7-F1
#
_cell.length_a   1.000
_cell.length_b   1.000
_cell.length_c   1.000
_cell.angle_alpha   90.00
_cell.angle_beta   90.00
_cell.angle_gamma   90.00
#
_symmetry.space_group_name_H-M   'P 1'
#
loop_
_entity.id
_entity.type
_entity.pdbx_description
1 polymer ?
#
loop_
_entity_poly.entity_id
_entity_poly.type
_entity_poly.pdbx_seq_one_letter_code
_entity_poly.pdbx_strand_id
1 'polypeptide(L)'
;MSCSPCLGHGREQRWLEFVESVRFDLLVMTEDETLRGLPWTTVGMEKDAKLLGEISANGALSQDKVAPHLPEDWLQEHWGKTRIALKLQERITSQLFQVFEAPAARVSYSIADALPTTVQFEGQRMLAPPVSADRQFAARARKVFAARLVLLALAVGVPFLYLIRGSYFWNGWLVALCVSLGGFAIVAEHLVRDWTLGRKRKTRRRSIGLAVYALAAGFVAQASEPRLADALRHIWAGRLDAANKELLALGKPEDPALQPIWSELHLAHALRAETVKEVVEDAVLLKSGSPQRAKVNQRLLELTRRQVLQSLARKEPASALEVLSIARPALEQDFSKDVGVLTANILETEYEACSTEACRWKTLGAALRAESTPGREQRLGQVRATLVEQLSPKPRPKVMTLEWLLHLDKTRALTTELGETPSDADLGERARQAATWTREERERIPLIGAERAVAISLLQLTTGSDTSLLTKTTDSVALYCALKDGRCAGAYLVGADKSSRVLNNLKHTATTKELLSRVMGHPVELPTPPQLRGGKSPTQTTWKDGGVTIVARWSSTYLMELRIGEVKP
;
A
#
# COMPACT_ATOMS: atom_id res chain seq x y z
N MET A 1 95.70 -19.86 -26.96
CA MET A 1 94.62 -20.85 -26.78
C MET A 1 93.29 -20.13 -26.96
N SER A 2 92.68 -20.36 -28.11
CA SER A 2 91.49 -19.70 -28.65
C SER A 2 90.43 -20.75 -28.90
N CYS A 3 89.20 -20.56 -28.38
CA CYS A 3 88.06 -21.30 -28.87
C CYS A 3 87.72 -20.74 -30.26
N SER A 4 88.14 -21.47 -31.30
CA SER A 4 88.25 -21.01 -32.69
C SER A 4 86.96 -20.62 -33.44
N PRO A 5 85.71 -20.76 -32.92
CA PRO A 5 84.56 -20.26 -33.69
C PRO A 5 83.64 -19.24 -33.00
N CYS A 6 83.83 -18.82 -31.75
CA CYS A 6 82.80 -18.04 -31.04
C CYS A 6 83.27 -16.63 -30.64
N LEU A 7 83.49 -15.76 -31.62
CA LEU A 7 83.70 -14.32 -31.42
C LEU A 7 82.39 -13.60 -31.05
N GLY A 8 81.99 -13.68 -29.78
CA GLY A 8 81.36 -12.54 -29.09
C GLY A 8 80.08 -11.92 -29.64
N HIS A 9 79.25 -12.65 -30.40
CA HIS A 9 77.88 -12.23 -30.70
C HIS A 9 76.87 -13.28 -30.26
N GLY A 10 76.40 -13.11 -29.02
CA GLY A 10 75.24 -13.82 -28.50
C GLY A 10 74.00 -13.40 -29.27
N ARG A 11 73.56 -14.27 -30.17
CA ARG A 11 72.18 -14.45 -30.63
C ARG A 11 72.13 -15.77 -31.38
N GLU A 12 71.64 -16.81 -30.72
CA GLU A 12 71.21 -18.03 -31.38
C GLU A 12 69.98 -17.66 -32.25
N GLN A 13 70.22 -17.26 -33.50
CA GLN A 13 69.16 -17.13 -34.48
C GLN A 13 68.85 -18.54 -34.99
N ARG A 14 67.85 -19.16 -34.37
CA ARG A 14 67.23 -20.37 -34.91
C ARG A 14 66.26 -19.94 -36.00
N TRP A 15 66.65 -20.11 -37.26
CA TRP A 15 65.70 -20.14 -38.37
C TRP A 15 65.11 -21.54 -38.46
N LEU A 16 63.79 -21.61 -38.33
CA LEU A 16 63.01 -22.76 -38.75
C LEU A 16 62.79 -22.59 -40.25
N GLU A 17 63.36 -23.46 -41.06
CA GLU A 17 63.07 -23.46 -42.49
C GLU A 17 61.68 -24.08 -42.68
N PHE A 18 60.69 -23.23 -42.96
CA PHE A 18 59.36 -23.63 -43.38
C PHE A 18 59.38 -23.72 -44.90
N VAL A 19 59.22 -24.92 -45.46
CA VAL A 19 58.80 -25.08 -46.85
C VAL A 19 57.29 -24.85 -46.88
N GLU A 20 56.91 -23.64 -47.27
CA GLU A 20 55.53 -23.20 -47.37
C GLU A 20 54.96 -23.66 -48.73
N SER A 21 54.16 -24.73 -48.76
CA SER A 21 53.19 -24.94 -49.85
C SER A 21 51.82 -24.56 -49.32
N VAL A 22 51.42 -23.32 -49.58
CA VAL A 22 50.09 -22.84 -49.23
C VAL A 22 49.05 -23.51 -50.13
N ARG A 23 48.09 -24.20 -49.51
CA ARG A 23 46.73 -24.29 -50.04
C ARG A 23 45.77 -24.06 -48.87
N PHE A 24 45.08 -22.93 -48.89
CA PHE A 24 43.99 -22.64 -47.98
C PHE A 24 42.72 -23.30 -48.51
N ASP A 25 42.13 -24.18 -47.71
CA ASP A 25 40.69 -24.42 -47.74
C ASP A 25 40.19 -24.28 -46.29
N LEU A 26 39.55 -23.15 -46.03
CA LEU A 26 38.79 -22.91 -44.81
C LEU A 26 37.48 -23.70 -44.90
N LEU A 27 37.25 -24.63 -43.98
CA LEU A 27 35.90 -24.98 -43.59
C LEU A 27 35.77 -24.94 -42.07
N VAL A 28 34.87 -24.06 -41.64
CA VAL A 28 34.49 -23.84 -40.24
C VAL A 28 33.61 -24.99 -39.77
N MET A 29 34.02 -25.54 -38.63
CA MET A 29 33.38 -26.45 -37.68
C MET A 29 31.91 -26.86 -37.90
N THR A 30 31.66 -28.17 -37.83
CA THR A 30 30.54 -28.71 -37.06
C THR A 30 31.06 -29.71 -36.05
N GLU A 31 30.51 -29.60 -34.85
CA GLU A 31 30.79 -30.39 -33.65
C GLU A 31 30.62 -31.88 -33.95
N ASP A 32 31.72 -32.63 -33.90
CA ASP A 32 31.67 -34.06 -33.61
C ASP A 32 32.92 -34.43 -32.83
N GLU A 33 32.82 -34.38 -31.50
CA GLU A 33 33.80 -34.98 -30.58
C GLU A 33 33.97 -36.50 -30.82
N THR A 34 33.04 -37.12 -31.57
CA THR A 34 33.03 -38.53 -31.95
C THR A 34 34.06 -38.91 -33.02
N LEU A 35 34.63 -37.95 -33.77
CA LEU A 35 35.66 -38.23 -34.81
C LEU A 35 37.10 -38.18 -34.30
N ARG A 36 37.35 -37.79 -33.04
CA ARG A 36 38.71 -37.82 -32.44
C ARG A 36 39.04 -39.16 -31.76
N GLY A 37 38.10 -40.09 -31.79
CA GLY A 37 38.23 -41.43 -31.25
C GLY A 37 38.30 -42.48 -32.35
N LEU A 38 39.28 -42.38 -33.25
CA LEU A 38 39.64 -43.52 -34.10
C LEU A 38 41.08 -43.91 -33.77
N PRO A 39 41.30 -44.71 -32.70
CA PRO A 39 42.40 -45.67 -32.75
C PRO A 39 42.28 -46.37 -34.11
N TRP A 40 43.37 -46.35 -34.88
CA TRP A 40 43.45 -46.77 -36.26
C TRP A 40 42.64 -48.04 -36.53
N THR A 41 41.39 -47.89 -36.95
CA THR A 41 40.53 -48.98 -37.39
C THR A 41 40.24 -48.77 -38.87
N THR A 42 40.06 -49.89 -39.56
CA THR A 42 40.17 -50.16 -41.00
C THR A 42 39.39 -49.25 -41.97
N VAL A 43 38.62 -48.26 -41.50
CA VAL A 43 37.77 -47.42 -42.35
C VAL A 43 38.39 -46.04 -42.54
N GLY A 44 38.87 -45.76 -43.76
CA GLY A 44 39.31 -44.41 -44.17
C GLY A 44 40.81 -44.13 -44.09
N MET A 45 41.65 -45.11 -43.73
CA MET A 45 43.12 -44.97 -43.68
C MET A 45 43.74 -44.51 -45.01
N GLU A 46 43.12 -44.86 -46.14
CA GLU A 46 43.54 -44.44 -47.49
C GLU A 46 43.55 -42.91 -47.68
N LYS A 47 42.80 -42.15 -46.85
CA LYS A 47 42.75 -40.68 -46.94
C LYS A 47 43.90 -40.00 -46.22
N ASP A 48 44.59 -40.70 -45.32
CA ASP A 48 45.57 -40.15 -44.39
C ASP A 48 46.92 -40.87 -44.41
N ALA A 49 47.04 -41.96 -45.18
CA ALA A 49 48.28 -42.70 -45.39
C ALA A 49 48.50 -42.98 -46.88
N LYS A 50 49.76 -42.99 -47.30
CA LYS A 50 50.15 -43.27 -48.69
C LYS A 50 50.25 -44.79 -48.88
N LEU A 51 49.48 -45.35 -49.81
CA LEU A 51 49.67 -46.75 -50.22
C LEU A 51 51.04 -46.88 -50.90
N LEU A 52 51.95 -47.65 -50.29
CA LEU A 52 53.28 -47.93 -50.83
C LEU A 52 53.30 -49.12 -51.76
N GLY A 53 52.43 -50.11 -51.51
CA GLY A 53 52.39 -51.31 -52.29
C GLY A 53 51.17 -52.16 -51.97
N GLU A 54 50.71 -52.86 -52.99
CA GLU A 54 49.63 -53.83 -52.91
C GLU A 54 50.15 -55.15 -53.47
N ILE A 55 50.10 -56.19 -52.64
CA ILE A 55 50.64 -57.50 -52.96
C ILE A 55 49.49 -58.48 -52.93
N SER A 56 49.11 -58.95 -54.11
CA SER A 56 48.07 -59.96 -54.27
C SER A 56 48.68 -61.33 -54.57
N ALA A 57 48.13 -62.39 -53.97
CA ALA A 57 48.43 -63.76 -54.33
C ALA A 57 47.15 -64.57 -54.51
N ASN A 58 47.13 -65.43 -55.54
CA ASN A 58 46.11 -66.47 -55.70
C ASN A 58 46.52 -67.66 -54.82
N GLY A 59 45.99 -67.72 -53.59
CA GLY A 59 46.47 -68.59 -52.53
C GLY A 59 46.90 -67.83 -51.27
N ALA A 60 47.42 -68.56 -50.29
CA ALA A 60 48.03 -67.95 -49.12
C ALA A 60 49.25 -67.11 -49.52
N LEU A 61 49.35 -65.89 -49.00
CA LEU A 61 50.47 -65.01 -49.28
C LEU A 61 51.70 -65.50 -48.50
N SER A 62 52.78 -65.81 -49.23
CA SER A 62 54.04 -66.28 -48.63
C SER A 62 54.89 -65.10 -48.15
N GLN A 63 55.69 -65.34 -47.10
CA GLN A 63 56.62 -64.34 -46.57
C GLN A 63 57.58 -63.83 -47.65
N ASP A 64 58.08 -64.73 -48.49
CA ASP A 64 59.03 -64.42 -49.56
C ASP A 64 58.47 -63.44 -50.60
N LYS A 65 57.14 -63.40 -50.78
CA LYS A 65 56.48 -62.44 -51.67
C LYS A 65 56.33 -61.05 -51.06
N VAL A 66 56.27 -60.97 -49.73
CA VAL A 66 56.14 -59.68 -49.00
C VAL A 66 57.50 -59.13 -48.60
N ALA A 67 58.50 -60.02 -48.43
CA ALA A 67 59.86 -59.68 -48.03
C ALA A 67 60.51 -58.53 -48.82
N PRO A 68 60.33 -58.42 -50.15
CA PRO A 68 60.92 -57.32 -50.91
C PRO A 68 60.30 -55.94 -50.64
N HIS A 69 59.11 -55.90 -50.03
CA HIS A 69 58.29 -54.68 -49.90
C HIS A 69 58.24 -54.14 -48.47
N LEU A 70 58.77 -54.88 -47.48
CA LEU A 70 58.76 -54.48 -46.09
C LEU A 70 60.16 -54.64 -45.46
N PRO A 71 60.53 -53.78 -44.50
CA PRO A 71 61.72 -53.95 -43.70
C PRO A 71 61.77 -55.33 -43.01
N GLU A 72 62.97 -55.92 -42.93
CA GLU A 72 63.17 -57.28 -42.42
C GLU A 72 62.81 -57.41 -40.92
N ASP A 73 63.06 -56.36 -40.14
CA ASP A 73 62.69 -56.22 -38.73
C ASP A 73 61.16 -56.23 -38.55
N TRP A 74 60.41 -55.53 -39.40
CA TRP A 74 58.95 -55.55 -39.35
C TRP A 74 58.40 -56.96 -39.63
N LEU A 75 58.95 -57.65 -40.63
CA LEU A 75 58.53 -59.00 -40.99
C LEU A 75 58.80 -59.99 -39.85
N GLN A 76 59.94 -59.89 -39.16
CA GLN A 76 60.24 -60.74 -38.02
C GLN A 76 59.25 -60.51 -36.86
N GLU A 77 58.90 -59.26 -36.57
CA GLU A 77 58.04 -58.94 -35.43
C GLU A 77 56.54 -59.19 -35.70
N HIS A 78 56.08 -58.92 -36.93
CA HIS A 78 54.65 -58.80 -37.21
C HIS A 78 54.11 -59.86 -38.19
N TRP A 79 54.94 -60.50 -39.03
CA TRP A 79 54.42 -61.41 -40.07
C TRP A 79 53.64 -62.59 -39.50
N GLY A 80 54.09 -63.16 -38.37
CA GLY A 80 53.38 -64.24 -37.69
C GLY A 80 51.94 -63.88 -37.29
N LYS A 81 51.69 -62.60 -36.97
CA LYS A 81 50.36 -62.08 -36.60
C LYS A 81 49.43 -61.90 -37.81
N THR A 82 49.99 -61.85 -39.02
CA THR A 82 49.22 -61.67 -40.27
C THR A 82 48.77 -62.99 -40.90
N ARG A 83 49.27 -64.14 -40.40
CA ARG A 83 48.88 -65.47 -40.90
C ARG A 83 47.47 -65.81 -40.43
N ILE A 84 46.59 -66.09 -41.40
CA ILE A 84 45.23 -66.54 -41.14
C ILE A 84 45.28 -68.06 -40.87
N ALA A 85 44.81 -68.49 -39.71
CA ALA A 85 44.70 -69.91 -39.38
C ALA A 85 43.50 -70.52 -40.13
N LEU A 86 43.75 -71.45 -41.06
CA LEU A 86 42.72 -72.13 -41.86
C LEU A 86 42.26 -73.43 -41.20
N LYS A 87 40.98 -73.79 -41.35
CA LYS A 87 40.44 -75.08 -40.89
C LYS A 87 40.63 -76.18 -41.94
N LEU A 88 40.52 -77.46 -41.53
CA LEU A 88 40.59 -78.60 -42.44
C LEU A 88 39.51 -78.44 -43.53
N GLN A 89 39.94 -78.42 -44.81
CA GLN A 89 39.13 -78.16 -46.04
C GLN A 89 38.97 -76.70 -46.48
N GLU A 90 39.41 -75.70 -45.71
CA GLU A 90 39.44 -74.31 -46.18
C GLU A 90 40.70 -74.04 -47.01
N ARG A 91 40.54 -73.35 -48.15
CA ARG A 91 41.67 -72.85 -48.94
C ARG A 91 41.50 -71.37 -49.22
N ILE A 92 42.59 -70.62 -49.10
CA ILE A 92 42.64 -69.22 -49.52
C ILE A 92 42.64 -69.21 -51.05
N THR A 93 41.63 -68.61 -51.65
CA THR A 93 41.54 -68.43 -53.11
C THR A 93 42.33 -67.23 -53.58
N SER A 94 42.30 -66.14 -52.80
CA SER A 94 43.07 -64.93 -53.02
C SER A 94 43.34 -64.22 -51.70
N GLN A 95 44.53 -63.65 -51.55
CA GLN A 95 44.89 -62.79 -50.42
C GLN A 95 45.51 -61.50 -50.94
N LEU A 96 45.06 -60.38 -50.36
CA LEU A 96 45.57 -59.04 -50.63
C LEU A 96 46.27 -58.49 -49.39
N PHE A 97 47.46 -57.94 -49.57
CA PHE A 97 48.21 -57.28 -48.52
C PHE A 97 48.60 -55.87 -48.97
N GLN A 98 48.12 -54.87 -48.25
CA GLN A 98 48.36 -53.46 -48.56
C GLN A 98 49.28 -52.85 -47.51
N VAL A 99 50.32 -52.15 -47.97
CA VAL A 99 51.29 -51.45 -47.13
C VAL A 99 51.01 -49.96 -47.21
N PHE A 100 50.78 -49.33 -46.07
CA PHE A 100 50.55 -47.90 -45.96
C PHE A 100 51.68 -47.23 -45.19
N GLU A 101 52.19 -46.11 -45.72
CA GLU A 101 53.09 -45.20 -45.03
C GLU A 101 52.30 -44.01 -44.49
N ALA A 102 52.37 -43.78 -43.18
CA ALA A 102 51.82 -42.58 -42.58
C ALA A 102 52.95 -41.66 -42.13
N PRO A 103 52.92 -40.38 -42.53
CA PRO A 103 53.86 -39.40 -41.99
C PRO A 103 53.57 -39.24 -40.50
N ALA A 104 54.63 -39.26 -39.70
CA ALA A 104 54.58 -38.95 -38.27
C ALA A 104 55.51 -37.78 -37.98
N ALA A 105 55.00 -36.75 -37.32
CA ALA A 105 55.79 -35.62 -36.83
C ALA A 105 55.76 -35.60 -35.31
N ARG A 106 56.94 -35.53 -34.69
CA ARG A 106 57.05 -35.30 -33.25
C ARG A 106 57.42 -33.84 -33.00
N VAL A 107 56.54 -33.13 -32.31
CA VAL A 107 56.82 -31.78 -31.85
C VAL A 107 57.08 -31.84 -30.35
N SER A 108 58.32 -31.55 -29.95
CA SER A 108 58.66 -31.34 -28.55
C SER A 108 58.65 -29.83 -28.24
N TYR A 109 57.91 -29.44 -27.21
CA TYR A 109 57.94 -28.07 -26.71
C TYR A 109 58.05 -28.08 -25.19
N SER A 110 58.71 -27.05 -24.66
CA SER A 110 58.73 -26.75 -23.24
C SER A 110 58.11 -25.38 -23.00
N ILE A 111 57.31 -25.26 -21.94
CA ILE A 111 56.78 -23.98 -21.48
C ILE A 111 57.49 -23.64 -20.17
N ALA A 112 58.22 -22.52 -20.18
CA ALA A 112 59.03 -22.08 -19.05
C ALA A 112 60.05 -23.16 -18.61
N ASP A 113 60.15 -23.43 -17.30
CA ASP A 113 61.14 -24.34 -16.70
C ASP A 113 60.62 -25.80 -16.58
N ALA A 114 59.51 -26.14 -17.24
CA ALA A 114 58.94 -27.49 -17.20
C ALA A 114 59.65 -28.45 -18.16
N LEU A 115 59.60 -29.75 -17.84
CA LEU A 115 60.08 -30.82 -18.73
C LEU A 115 59.38 -30.75 -20.09
N PRO A 116 60.10 -30.99 -21.20
CA PRO A 116 59.55 -30.91 -22.55
C PRO A 116 58.41 -31.93 -22.73
N THR A 117 57.27 -31.45 -23.20
CA THR A 117 56.16 -32.31 -23.62
C THR A 117 56.37 -32.62 -25.10
N THR A 118 56.35 -33.90 -25.43
CA THR A 118 56.42 -34.34 -26.83
C THR A 118 55.03 -34.77 -27.24
N VAL A 119 54.55 -34.17 -28.32
CA VAL A 119 53.27 -34.53 -28.92
C VAL A 119 53.52 -35.09 -30.31
N GLN A 120 52.96 -36.27 -30.56
CA GLN A 120 53.12 -36.98 -31.82
C GLN A 120 51.86 -36.75 -32.67
N PHE A 121 52.08 -36.25 -33.88
CA PHE A 121 51.08 -36.10 -34.92
C PHE A 121 51.29 -37.23 -35.93
N GLU A 122 50.21 -37.86 -36.37
CA GLU A 122 50.24 -38.95 -37.34
C GLU A 122 49.21 -38.71 -38.44
N GLY A 123 49.54 -39.14 -39.65
CA GLY A 123 48.68 -39.04 -40.84
C GLY A 123 48.90 -37.77 -41.66
N GLN A 124 48.55 -37.80 -42.94
CA GLN A 124 48.78 -36.71 -43.89
C GLN A 124 48.08 -35.40 -43.51
N ARG A 125 46.91 -35.48 -42.86
CA ARG A 125 46.19 -34.30 -42.36
C ARG A 125 46.75 -33.74 -41.05
N MET A 126 47.71 -34.42 -40.42
CA MET A 126 48.34 -34.02 -39.15
C MET A 126 47.29 -33.59 -38.11
N LEU A 127 46.29 -34.43 -37.89
CA LEU A 127 45.15 -34.10 -37.03
C LEU A 127 45.60 -33.73 -35.61
N ALA A 128 44.89 -32.78 -35.00
CA ALA A 128 45.21 -32.32 -33.66
C ALA A 128 45.15 -33.51 -32.67
N PRO A 129 46.18 -33.68 -31.83
CA PRO A 129 46.27 -34.74 -30.84
C PRO A 129 45.11 -34.60 -29.83
N PRO A 130 44.63 -35.70 -29.22
CA PRO A 130 43.56 -35.64 -28.23
C PRO A 130 43.99 -34.74 -27.06
N VAL A 131 43.04 -34.05 -26.42
CA VAL A 131 43.31 -33.11 -25.30
C VAL A 131 44.06 -33.81 -24.14
N SER A 132 43.97 -35.14 -24.04
CA SER A 132 44.71 -35.97 -23.09
C SER A 132 46.22 -36.06 -23.35
N ALA A 133 46.68 -35.81 -24.58
CA ALA A 133 48.09 -35.81 -24.97
C ALA A 133 48.81 -34.54 -24.51
N ASP A 134 48.10 -33.42 -24.35
CA ASP A 134 48.66 -32.13 -23.92
C ASP A 134 48.21 -31.75 -22.51
N ARG A 135 48.74 -32.50 -21.53
CA ARG A 135 48.43 -32.29 -20.11
C ARG A 135 48.82 -30.89 -19.63
N GLN A 136 49.85 -30.27 -20.21
CA GLN A 136 50.35 -28.96 -19.77
C GLN A 136 49.40 -27.82 -20.17
N PHE A 137 48.94 -27.78 -21.43
CA PHE A 137 47.98 -26.75 -21.84
C PHE A 137 46.59 -26.99 -21.23
N ALA A 138 46.16 -28.24 -21.06
CA ALA A 138 44.88 -28.55 -20.38
C ALA A 138 44.89 -28.08 -18.92
N ALA A 139 45.95 -28.36 -18.17
CA ALA A 139 46.09 -27.88 -16.78
C ALA A 139 46.14 -26.34 -16.71
N ARG A 140 46.78 -25.69 -17.68
CA ARG A 140 46.82 -24.23 -17.78
C ARG A 140 45.46 -23.63 -18.11
N ALA A 141 44.74 -24.18 -19.08
CA ALA A 141 43.40 -23.73 -19.45
C ALA A 141 42.47 -23.78 -18.23
N ARG A 142 42.52 -24.87 -17.45
CA ARG A 142 41.77 -24.99 -16.18
C ARG A 142 42.15 -23.91 -15.17
N LYS A 143 43.44 -23.60 -14.99
CA LYS A 143 43.89 -22.53 -14.07
C LYS A 143 43.41 -21.14 -14.50
N VAL A 144 43.51 -20.82 -15.79
CA VAL A 144 43.05 -19.53 -16.34
C VAL A 144 41.52 -19.43 -16.23
N PHE A 145 40.81 -20.51 -16.56
CA PHE A 145 39.36 -20.57 -16.47
C PHE A 145 38.86 -20.42 -15.02
N ALA A 146 39.47 -21.14 -14.08
CA ALA A 146 39.16 -21.02 -12.65
C ALA A 146 39.41 -19.59 -12.14
N ALA A 147 40.55 -18.98 -12.50
CA ALA A 147 40.84 -17.59 -12.16
C ALA A 147 39.81 -16.62 -12.74
N ARG A 148 39.41 -16.81 -14.00
CA ARG A 148 38.38 -15.98 -14.67
C ARG A 148 37.04 -16.08 -13.96
N LEU A 149 36.61 -17.28 -13.55
CA LEU A 149 35.36 -17.46 -12.81
C LEU A 149 35.39 -16.73 -11.46
N VAL A 150 36.49 -16.85 -10.70
CA VAL A 150 36.65 -16.14 -9.43
C VAL A 150 36.63 -14.63 -9.62
N LEU A 151 37.34 -14.12 -10.64
CA LEU A 151 37.38 -12.68 -10.93
C LEU A 151 36.03 -12.13 -11.38
N LEU A 152 35.28 -12.88 -12.18
CA LEU A 152 33.93 -12.51 -12.59
C LEU A 152 32.97 -12.53 -11.41
N ALA A 153 33.06 -13.54 -10.54
CA ALA A 153 32.28 -13.61 -9.31
C ALA A 153 32.56 -12.41 -8.39
N LEU A 154 33.82 -11.95 -8.27
CA LEU A 154 34.15 -10.74 -7.50
C LEU A 154 33.64 -9.46 -8.17
N ALA A 155 33.84 -9.31 -9.48
CA ALA A 155 33.49 -8.10 -10.21
C ALA A 155 31.97 -7.87 -10.32
N VAL A 156 31.18 -8.95 -10.33
CA VAL A 156 29.71 -8.88 -10.36
C VAL A 156 29.13 -8.99 -8.94
N GLY A 157 29.66 -9.90 -8.13
CA GLY A 157 29.12 -10.20 -6.81
C GLY A 157 29.25 -9.04 -5.83
N VAL A 158 30.38 -8.33 -5.81
CA VAL A 158 30.56 -7.19 -4.89
C VAL A 158 29.57 -6.06 -5.20
N PRO A 159 29.46 -5.53 -6.43
CA PRO A 159 28.44 -4.52 -6.74
C PRO A 159 27.00 -5.00 -6.50
N PHE A 160 26.72 -6.28 -6.79
CA PHE A 160 25.40 -6.86 -6.54
C PHE A 160 25.04 -6.88 -5.06
N LEU A 161 25.99 -7.21 -4.17
CA LEU A 161 25.79 -7.13 -2.73
C LEU A 161 25.49 -5.69 -2.27
N TYR A 162 26.17 -4.70 -2.83
CA TYR A 162 25.87 -3.28 -2.55
C TYR A 162 24.46 -2.87 -3.04
N LEU A 163 24.03 -3.35 -4.21
CA LEU A 163 22.68 -3.12 -4.72
C LEU A 163 21.60 -3.73 -3.81
N ILE A 164 21.83 -4.94 -3.30
CA ILE A 164 20.91 -5.62 -2.36
C ILE A 164 20.84 -4.88 -1.03
N ARG A 165 21.96 -4.30 -0.57
CA ARG A 165 22.04 -3.62 0.73
C ARG A 165 21.14 -2.38 0.81
N GLY A 166 20.79 -1.76 -0.33
CA GLY A 166 19.73 -0.75 -0.38
C GLY A 166 19.93 0.31 -1.46
N SER A 167 18.91 1.14 -1.64
CA SER A 167 18.88 2.22 -2.65
C SER A 167 19.91 3.32 -2.41
N TYR A 168 20.47 3.42 -1.19
CA TYR A 168 21.55 4.35 -0.88
C TYR A 168 22.77 4.18 -1.81
N PHE A 169 23.12 2.93 -2.14
CA PHE A 169 24.29 2.61 -2.95
C PHE A 169 24.05 2.82 -4.45
N TRP A 170 22.86 3.22 -4.88
CA TRP A 170 22.54 3.53 -6.27
C TRP A 170 23.05 4.93 -6.64
N ASN A 171 24.36 5.12 -6.57
CA ASN A 171 25.02 6.40 -6.79
C ASN A 171 26.25 6.25 -7.70
N GLY A 172 26.91 7.38 -8.00
CA GLY A 172 28.10 7.40 -8.86
C GLY A 172 29.27 6.57 -8.33
N TRP A 173 29.36 6.33 -7.02
CA TRP A 173 30.43 5.52 -6.44
C TRP A 173 30.28 4.04 -6.79
N LEU A 174 29.06 3.52 -6.87
CA LEU A 174 28.84 2.14 -7.31
C LEU A 174 29.28 1.94 -8.77
N VAL A 175 29.02 2.92 -9.64
CA VAL A 175 29.50 2.89 -11.03
C VAL A 175 31.03 2.88 -11.07
N ALA A 176 31.68 3.75 -10.27
CA ALA A 176 33.13 3.79 -10.15
C ALA A 176 33.71 2.47 -9.59
N LEU A 177 33.00 1.81 -8.67
CA LEU A 177 33.37 0.51 -8.11
C LEU A 177 33.31 -0.59 -9.18
N CYS A 178 32.22 -0.63 -9.95
CA CYS A 178 32.05 -1.56 -11.08
C CYS A 178 33.18 -1.40 -12.10
N VAL A 179 33.53 -0.16 -12.48
CA VAL A 179 34.62 0.12 -13.42
C VAL A 179 35.97 -0.32 -12.85
N SER A 180 36.22 -0.05 -11.56
CA SER A 180 37.48 -0.42 -10.89
C SER A 180 37.64 -1.94 -10.77
N LEU A 181 36.58 -2.66 -10.39
CA LEU A 181 36.58 -4.11 -10.28
C LEU A 181 36.62 -4.80 -11.66
N GLY A 182 35.94 -4.25 -12.67
CA GLY A 182 36.04 -4.72 -14.05
C GLY A 182 37.46 -4.57 -14.60
N GLY A 183 38.09 -3.41 -14.38
CA GLY A 183 39.49 -3.16 -14.72
C GLY A 183 40.44 -4.11 -13.99
N PHE A 184 40.21 -4.33 -12.68
CA PHE A 184 40.94 -5.31 -11.88
C PHE A 184 40.84 -6.73 -12.47
N ALA A 185 39.62 -7.19 -12.79
CA ALA A 185 39.39 -8.52 -13.36
C ALA A 185 40.10 -8.72 -14.70
N ILE A 186 40.03 -7.74 -15.60
CA ILE A 186 40.70 -7.78 -16.90
C ILE A 186 42.22 -7.86 -16.74
N VAL A 187 42.80 -7.01 -15.88
CA VAL A 187 44.25 -6.98 -15.65
C VAL A 187 44.73 -8.26 -14.94
N ALA A 188 43.95 -8.78 -14.00
CA ALA A 188 44.24 -10.02 -13.28
C ALA A 188 44.19 -11.25 -14.20
N GLU A 189 43.17 -11.37 -15.06
CA GLU A 189 43.08 -12.44 -16.06
C GLU A 189 44.31 -12.41 -16.98
N HIS A 190 44.66 -11.23 -17.47
CA HIS A 190 45.86 -11.03 -18.26
C HIS A 190 47.14 -11.37 -17.48
N LEU A 191 47.23 -11.02 -16.20
CA LEU A 191 48.38 -11.37 -15.36
C LEU A 191 48.54 -12.90 -15.25
N VAL A 192 47.46 -13.62 -14.94
CA VAL A 192 47.45 -15.09 -14.85
C VAL A 192 47.83 -15.72 -16.19
N ARG A 193 47.31 -15.19 -17.30
CA ARG A 193 47.64 -15.66 -18.65
C ARG A 193 49.13 -15.48 -19.00
N ASP A 194 49.73 -14.35 -18.65
CA ASP A 194 51.15 -14.08 -18.93
C ASP A 194 52.09 -14.79 -17.96
N TRP A 195 51.68 -14.95 -16.69
CA TRP A 195 52.42 -15.71 -15.69
C TRP A 195 52.50 -17.18 -16.07
N THR A 196 51.38 -17.78 -16.50
CA THR A 196 51.35 -19.16 -17.03
C THR A 196 52.12 -19.35 -18.35
N LEU A 197 52.58 -18.26 -18.99
CA LEU A 197 53.47 -18.29 -20.16
C LEU A 197 54.94 -17.99 -19.82
N GLY A 198 55.29 -17.78 -18.54
CA GLY A 198 56.66 -17.43 -18.14
C GLY A 198 57.13 -16.03 -18.61
N ARG A 199 56.22 -15.13 -18.99
CA ARG A 199 56.57 -13.79 -19.53
C ARG A 199 56.92 -12.78 -18.43
N LYS A 200 58.01 -13.01 -17.69
CA LYS A 200 58.42 -12.28 -16.47
C LYS A 200 58.32 -10.74 -16.60
N ARG A 201 58.76 -10.15 -17.71
CA ARG A 201 58.72 -8.68 -17.94
C ARG A 201 57.30 -8.13 -18.07
N LYS A 202 56.39 -8.84 -18.77
CA LYS A 202 54.98 -8.42 -18.90
C LYS A 202 54.21 -8.64 -17.61
N THR A 203 54.52 -9.72 -16.88
CA THR A 203 53.96 -10.00 -15.54
C THR A 203 54.24 -8.86 -14.58
N ARG A 204 55.47 -8.33 -14.52
CA ARG A 204 55.83 -7.19 -13.64
C ARG A 204 55.07 -5.90 -13.99
N ARG A 205 54.84 -5.62 -15.28
CA ARG A 205 54.04 -4.45 -15.68
C ARG A 205 52.56 -4.62 -15.30
N ARG A 206 52.02 -5.81 -15.47
CA ARG A 206 50.62 -6.14 -15.13
C ARG A 206 50.39 -6.15 -13.61
N SER A 207 51.36 -6.54 -12.79
CA SER A 207 51.23 -6.50 -11.33
C SER A 207 51.10 -5.07 -10.79
N ILE A 208 51.77 -4.08 -11.41
CA ILE A 208 51.59 -2.66 -11.05
C ILE A 208 50.17 -2.20 -11.40
N GLY A 209 49.69 -2.51 -12.60
CA GLY A 209 48.31 -2.19 -13.01
C GLY A 209 47.27 -2.82 -12.07
N LEU A 210 47.50 -4.07 -11.68
CA LEU A 210 46.65 -4.77 -10.71
C LEU A 210 46.59 -4.04 -9.37
N ALA A 211 47.74 -3.60 -8.85
CA ALA A 211 47.81 -2.87 -7.58
C ALA A 211 47.04 -1.53 -7.64
N VAL A 212 47.13 -0.80 -8.76
CA VAL A 212 46.38 0.46 -8.93
C VAL A 212 44.87 0.21 -8.91
N TYR A 213 44.38 -0.78 -9.65
CA TYR A 213 42.95 -1.10 -9.66
C TYR A 213 42.47 -1.64 -8.29
N ALA A 214 43.30 -2.41 -7.59
CA ALA A 214 42.99 -2.87 -6.23
C ALA A 214 42.87 -1.71 -5.24
N LEU A 215 43.81 -0.75 -5.28
CA LEU A 215 43.76 0.46 -4.45
C LEU A 215 42.56 1.35 -4.79
N ALA A 216 42.28 1.53 -6.08
CA ALA A 216 41.12 2.29 -6.53
C ALA A 216 39.80 1.64 -6.07
N ALA A 217 39.65 0.33 -6.23
CA ALA A 217 38.48 -0.40 -5.74
C ALA A 217 38.33 -0.30 -4.22
N GLY A 218 39.43 -0.42 -3.46
CA GLY A 218 39.42 -0.27 -2.01
C GLY A 218 39.02 1.14 -1.55
N PHE A 219 39.57 2.19 -2.19
CA PHE A 219 39.21 3.57 -1.90
C PHE A 219 37.75 3.86 -2.22
N VAL A 220 37.27 3.44 -3.40
CA VAL A 220 35.87 3.65 -3.80
C VAL A 220 34.91 2.91 -2.89
N ALA A 221 35.23 1.66 -2.51
CA ALA A 221 34.43 0.92 -1.54
C ALA A 221 34.34 1.69 -0.20
N GLN A 222 35.47 2.15 0.34
CA GLN A 222 35.50 2.91 1.59
C GLN A 222 34.82 4.29 1.50
N ALA A 223 34.83 4.93 0.32
CA ALA A 223 34.13 6.18 0.07
C ALA A 223 32.61 5.99 -0.12
N SER A 224 32.19 4.80 -0.55
CA SER A 224 30.78 4.45 -0.73
C SER A 224 30.08 4.05 0.57
N GLU A 225 30.83 3.68 1.61
CA GLU A 225 30.26 3.36 2.91
C GLU A 225 29.62 4.59 3.56
N PRO A 226 28.41 4.46 4.11
CA PRO A 226 27.76 5.58 4.74
C PRO A 226 28.49 6.00 6.02
N ARG A 227 28.48 7.30 6.34
CA ARG A 227 29.22 7.88 7.46
C ARG A 227 28.34 8.79 8.30
N LEU A 228 28.47 8.64 9.61
CA LEU A 228 27.76 9.46 10.59
C LEU A 228 28.05 10.96 10.42
N ALA A 229 29.30 11.30 10.10
CA ALA A 229 29.74 12.67 9.88
C ALA A 229 29.06 13.32 8.66
N ASP A 230 28.78 12.54 7.61
CA ASP A 230 28.11 13.03 6.41
C ASP A 230 26.61 13.24 6.69
N ALA A 231 25.96 12.34 7.44
CA ALA A 231 24.58 12.52 7.91
C ALA A 231 24.43 13.84 8.69
N LEU A 232 25.31 14.07 9.68
CA LEU A 232 25.33 15.32 10.44
C LEU A 232 25.55 16.53 9.52
N ARG A 233 26.53 16.48 8.61
CA ARG A 233 26.77 17.56 7.64
C ARG A 233 25.52 17.85 6.81
N HIS A 234 24.76 16.82 6.42
CA HIS A 234 23.50 16.97 5.70
C HIS A 234 22.42 17.63 6.55
N ILE A 235 22.29 17.28 7.84
CA ILE A 235 21.37 17.93 8.79
C ILE A 235 21.72 19.43 8.92
N TRP A 236 22.99 19.76 9.18
CA TRP A 236 23.46 21.15 9.31
C TRP A 236 23.29 21.96 8.02
N ALA A 237 23.51 21.33 6.86
CA ALA A 237 23.26 21.93 5.55
C ALA A 237 21.77 22.00 5.19
N GLY A 238 20.88 21.44 6.02
CA GLY A 238 19.45 21.43 5.76
C GLY A 238 18.97 20.48 4.66
N ARG A 239 19.81 19.52 4.25
CA ARG A 239 19.48 18.50 3.25
C ARG A 239 18.94 17.26 3.95
N LEU A 240 17.73 17.37 4.52
CA LEU A 240 17.16 16.38 5.43
C LEU A 240 16.90 15.03 4.75
N ASP A 241 16.47 15.01 3.47
CA ASP A 241 16.28 13.77 2.72
C ASP A 241 17.59 13.01 2.51
N ALA A 242 18.69 13.75 2.29
CA ALA A 242 20.02 13.15 2.15
C ALA A 242 20.51 12.60 3.49
N ALA A 243 20.29 13.34 4.59
CA ALA A 243 20.60 12.87 5.93
C ALA A 243 19.80 11.61 6.29
N ASN A 244 18.51 11.56 5.96
CA ASN A 244 17.65 10.40 6.19
C ASN A 244 18.16 9.17 5.42
N LYS A 245 18.50 9.33 4.12
CA LYS A 245 19.09 8.24 3.32
C LYS A 245 20.39 7.72 3.90
N GLU A 246 21.26 8.62 4.37
CA GLU A 246 22.53 8.26 5.00
C GLU A 246 22.32 7.49 6.31
N LEU A 247 21.40 7.95 7.18
CA LEU A 247 21.10 7.31 8.45
C LEU A 247 20.45 5.94 8.27
N LEU A 248 19.50 5.79 7.34
CA LEU A 248 18.89 4.50 7.01
C LEU A 248 19.93 3.49 6.50
N ALA A 249 20.97 3.95 5.80
CA ALA A 249 22.06 3.09 5.35
C ALA A 249 23.01 2.68 6.48
N LEU A 250 23.15 3.52 7.51
CA LEU A 250 23.92 3.22 8.73
C LEU A 250 23.19 2.25 9.65
N GLY A 251 21.88 2.40 9.81
CA GLY A 251 21.08 1.56 10.69
C GLY A 251 19.63 2.00 10.81
N LYS A 252 18.83 1.24 11.55
CA LYS A 252 17.44 1.59 11.80
C LYS A 252 17.30 2.64 12.89
N PRO A 253 16.18 3.38 12.96
CA PRO A 253 15.92 4.34 14.02
C PRO A 253 16.06 3.77 15.43
N GLU A 254 15.75 2.49 15.64
CA GLU A 254 15.79 1.85 16.97
C GLU A 254 17.22 1.59 17.49
N ASP A 255 18.26 1.80 16.67
CA ASP A 255 19.65 1.61 17.10
C ASP A 255 20.06 2.65 18.16
N PRO A 256 20.37 2.23 19.41
CA PRO A 256 20.75 3.15 20.49
C PRO A 256 21.94 4.06 20.15
N ALA A 257 22.85 3.62 19.27
CA ALA A 257 24.01 4.42 18.88
C ALA A 257 23.65 5.58 17.94
N LEU A 258 22.58 5.42 17.14
CA LEU A 258 22.14 6.42 16.15
C LEU A 258 20.98 7.30 16.66
N GLN A 259 20.32 6.89 17.74
CA GLN A 259 19.19 7.59 18.36
C GLN A 259 19.38 9.11 18.56
N PRO A 260 20.54 9.62 19.04
CA PRO A 260 20.76 11.06 19.17
C PRO A 260 20.66 11.81 17.84
N ILE A 261 21.15 11.21 16.76
CA ILE A 261 21.22 11.86 15.44
C ILE A 261 19.89 11.72 14.70
N TRP A 262 19.19 10.60 14.87
CA TRP A 262 17.78 10.49 14.48
C TRP A 262 16.93 11.58 15.15
N SER A 263 17.15 11.83 16.44
CA SER A 263 16.45 12.90 17.16
C SER A 263 16.79 14.30 16.61
N GLU A 264 18.03 14.54 16.20
CA GLU A 264 18.42 15.79 15.54
C GLU A 264 17.79 15.95 14.15
N LEU A 265 17.70 14.87 13.37
CA LEU A 265 17.04 14.86 12.06
C LEU A 265 15.55 15.20 12.21
N HIS A 266 14.83 14.52 13.11
CA HIS A 266 13.40 14.76 13.34
C HIS A 266 13.15 16.17 13.90
N LEU A 267 14.01 16.66 14.79
CA LEU A 267 13.94 18.05 15.23
C LEU A 267 14.10 19.02 14.06
N ALA A 268 15.12 18.81 13.20
CA ALA A 268 15.36 19.69 12.06
C ALA A 268 14.22 19.63 11.03
N HIS A 269 13.61 18.46 10.81
CA HIS A 269 12.46 18.28 9.93
C HIS A 269 11.23 19.00 10.49
N ALA A 270 10.87 18.74 11.75
CA ALA A 270 9.75 19.38 12.42
C ALA A 270 9.86 20.92 12.47
N LEU A 271 11.06 21.47 12.66
CA LEU A 271 11.26 22.92 12.67
C LEU A 271 11.05 23.58 11.30
N ARG A 272 11.21 22.82 10.21
CA ARG A 272 11.05 23.30 8.83
C ARG A 272 9.69 22.98 8.23
N ALA A 273 9.01 21.96 8.73
CA ALA A 273 7.69 21.57 8.26
C ALA A 273 6.70 22.75 8.37
N GLU A 274 5.84 22.86 7.36
CA GLU A 274 4.84 23.92 7.26
C GLU A 274 3.46 23.44 7.71
N THR A 275 3.25 22.11 7.71
CA THR A 275 1.98 21.48 8.05
C THR A 275 1.98 20.93 9.47
N VAL A 276 0.84 21.02 10.15
CA VAL A 276 0.67 20.47 11.51
C VAL A 276 0.85 18.96 11.52
N LYS A 277 0.40 18.26 10.47
CA LYS A 277 0.50 16.79 10.36
C LYS A 277 1.96 16.30 10.36
N GLU A 278 2.81 16.87 9.53
CA GLU A 278 4.23 16.50 9.45
C GLU A 278 4.95 16.70 10.79
N VAL A 279 4.68 17.82 11.47
CA VAL A 279 5.28 18.13 12.78
C VAL A 279 4.81 17.13 13.86
N VAL A 280 3.54 16.70 13.82
CA VAL A 280 3.03 15.67 14.74
C VAL A 280 3.70 14.32 14.49
N GLU A 281 3.89 13.93 13.23
CA GLU A 281 4.58 12.68 12.88
C GLU A 281 6.01 12.66 13.46
N ASP A 282 6.77 13.75 13.35
CA ASP A 282 8.09 13.86 13.97
C ASP A 282 8.04 13.92 15.50
N ALA A 283 7.05 14.60 16.08
CA ALA A 283 6.92 14.71 17.54
C ALA A 283 6.74 13.34 18.20
N VAL A 284 6.02 12.42 17.54
CA VAL A 284 5.79 11.05 18.02
C VAL A 284 7.08 10.21 18.00
N LEU A 285 7.97 10.45 17.03
CA LEU A 285 9.26 9.75 16.92
C LEU A 285 10.28 10.21 17.97
N LEU A 286 10.09 11.39 18.55
CA LEU A 286 10.94 11.91 19.63
C LEU A 286 10.51 11.37 21.00
N LYS A 287 11.47 11.03 21.84
CA LYS A 287 11.23 10.56 23.22
C LYS A 287 10.47 11.61 24.04
N SER A 288 9.40 11.19 24.70
CA SER A 288 8.62 12.01 25.65
C SER A 288 9.51 12.62 26.72
N GLY A 289 9.32 13.92 26.99
CA GLY A 289 10.11 14.69 27.96
C GLY A 289 11.52 15.10 27.51
N SER A 290 11.93 14.79 26.27
CA SER A 290 13.21 15.27 25.73
C SER A 290 13.17 16.78 25.41
N PRO A 291 14.30 17.50 25.52
CA PRO A 291 14.35 18.92 25.16
C PRO A 291 14.09 19.16 23.67
N GLN A 292 14.42 18.20 22.80
CA GLN A 292 14.07 18.23 21.38
C GLN A 292 12.55 18.17 21.20
N ARG A 293 11.85 17.26 21.89
CA ARG A 293 10.39 17.16 21.83
C ARG A 293 9.71 18.43 22.34
N ALA A 294 10.22 19.05 23.40
CA ALA A 294 9.69 20.33 23.88
C ALA A 294 9.77 21.44 22.81
N LYS A 295 10.90 21.54 22.08
CA LYS A 295 11.06 22.49 20.96
C LYS A 295 10.10 22.19 19.80
N VAL A 296 9.91 20.91 19.47
CA VAL A 296 8.96 20.49 18.43
C VAL A 296 7.52 20.81 18.85
N ASN A 297 7.14 20.52 20.10
CA ASN A 297 5.81 20.82 20.61
C ASN A 297 5.55 22.34 20.64
N GLN A 298 6.54 23.15 20.99
CA GLN A 298 6.43 24.62 20.89
C GLN A 298 6.19 25.07 19.45
N ARG A 299 6.94 24.54 18.48
CA ARG A 299 6.74 24.84 17.06
C ARG A 299 5.36 24.38 16.57
N LEU A 300 4.94 23.18 16.99
CA LEU A 300 3.62 22.63 16.70
C LEU A 300 2.51 23.55 17.22
N LEU A 301 2.64 24.07 18.44
CA LEU A 301 1.68 25.01 19.01
C LEU A 301 1.62 26.30 18.20
N GLU A 302 2.76 26.89 17.84
CA GLU A 302 2.81 28.11 17.01
C GLU A 302 2.11 27.93 15.66
N LEU A 303 2.42 26.81 14.97
CA LEU A 303 1.80 26.47 13.69
C LEU A 303 0.30 26.22 13.81
N THR A 304 -0.11 25.44 14.81
CA THR A 304 -1.52 25.12 15.10
C THR A 304 -2.28 26.41 15.39
N ARG A 305 -1.77 27.27 16.27
CA ARG A 305 -2.37 28.56 16.60
C ARG A 305 -2.53 29.42 15.35
N ARG A 306 -1.51 29.53 14.51
CA ARG A 306 -1.56 30.31 13.27
C ARG A 306 -2.64 29.79 12.31
N GLN A 307 -2.68 28.49 12.05
CA GLN A 307 -3.63 27.87 11.13
C GLN A 307 -5.07 27.91 11.66
N VAL A 308 -5.26 27.67 12.96
CA VAL A 308 -6.56 27.80 13.63
C VAL A 308 -7.07 29.24 13.52
N LEU A 309 -6.28 30.24 13.92
CA LEU A 309 -6.70 31.65 13.84
C LEU A 309 -6.97 32.09 12.40
N GLN A 310 -6.20 31.61 11.41
CA GLN A 310 -6.44 31.87 10.00
C GLN A 310 -7.77 31.26 9.52
N SER A 311 -8.09 30.05 9.95
CA SER A 311 -9.36 29.37 9.62
C SER A 311 -10.55 30.06 10.28
N LEU A 312 -10.40 30.51 11.53
CA LEU A 312 -11.41 31.29 12.24
C LEU A 312 -11.64 32.66 11.59
N ALA A 313 -10.60 33.34 11.10
CA ALA A 313 -10.73 34.58 10.34
C ALA A 313 -11.53 34.39 9.04
N ARG A 314 -11.51 33.19 8.45
CA ARG A 314 -12.32 32.80 7.28
C ARG A 314 -13.72 32.31 7.64
N LYS A 315 -14.07 32.28 8.94
CA LYS A 315 -15.32 31.71 9.47
C LYS A 315 -15.49 30.21 9.14
N GLU A 316 -14.39 29.47 9.13
CA GLU A 316 -14.35 28.01 8.86
C GLU A 316 -14.02 27.23 10.16
N PRO A 317 -14.97 27.10 11.12
CA PRO A 317 -14.70 26.44 12.40
C PRO A 317 -14.40 24.95 12.25
N ALA A 318 -14.96 24.28 11.24
CA ALA A 318 -14.69 22.87 10.96
C ALA A 318 -13.21 22.60 10.62
N SER A 319 -12.62 23.42 9.75
CA SER A 319 -11.20 23.33 9.40
C SER A 319 -10.30 23.68 10.58
N ALA A 320 -10.68 24.66 11.41
CA ALA A 320 -9.97 24.98 12.63
C ALA A 320 -9.97 23.80 13.62
N LEU A 321 -11.12 23.12 13.78
CA LEU A 321 -11.25 21.95 14.63
C LEU A 321 -10.43 20.76 14.12
N GLU A 322 -10.41 20.53 12.81
CA GLU A 322 -9.61 19.47 12.19
C GLU A 322 -8.12 19.67 12.49
N VAL A 323 -7.59 20.87 12.25
CA VAL A 323 -6.19 21.22 12.55
C VAL A 323 -5.88 20.98 14.03
N LEU A 324 -6.74 21.45 14.93
CA LEU A 324 -6.55 21.27 16.37
C LEU A 324 -6.63 19.80 16.80
N SER A 325 -7.51 19.01 16.18
CA SER A 325 -7.66 17.58 16.49
C SER A 325 -6.42 16.76 16.12
N ILE A 326 -5.73 17.13 15.04
CA ILE A 326 -4.47 16.51 14.62
C ILE A 326 -3.35 16.83 15.62
N ALA A 327 -3.27 18.09 16.08
CA ALA A 327 -2.24 18.53 17.01
C ALA A 327 -2.46 18.07 18.47
N ARG A 328 -3.73 17.84 18.87
CA ARG A 328 -4.12 17.60 20.27
C ARG A 328 -3.32 16.49 20.96
N PRO A 329 -3.11 15.28 20.39
CA PRO A 329 -2.41 14.21 21.09
C PRO A 329 -0.96 14.56 21.50
N ALA A 330 -0.30 15.43 20.73
CA ALA A 330 1.06 15.88 21.02
C ALA A 330 1.09 17.08 21.97
N LEU A 331 0.10 17.98 21.89
CA LEU A 331 0.06 19.22 22.68
C LEU A 331 -0.62 19.07 24.05
N GLU A 332 -1.53 18.12 24.24
CA GLU A 332 -2.35 18.03 25.45
C GLU A 332 -1.54 17.76 26.73
N GLN A 333 -0.37 17.12 26.61
CA GLN A 333 0.51 16.84 27.75
C GLN A 333 1.22 18.10 28.28
N ASP A 334 1.74 18.94 27.37
CA ASP A 334 2.60 20.07 27.74
C ASP A 334 1.90 21.44 27.64
N PHE A 335 0.82 21.53 26.84
CA PHE A 335 0.14 22.77 26.45
C PHE A 335 -1.39 22.67 26.57
N SER A 336 -1.88 21.92 27.56
CA SER A 336 -3.33 21.73 27.81
C SER A 336 -4.12 23.04 27.85
N LYS A 337 -3.54 24.08 28.49
CA LYS A 337 -4.16 25.41 28.57
C LYS A 337 -4.32 26.06 27.19
N ASP A 338 -3.28 26.09 26.36
CA ASP A 338 -3.37 26.68 25.01
C ASP A 338 -4.34 25.92 24.11
N VAL A 339 -4.37 24.59 24.21
CA VAL A 339 -5.37 23.75 23.52
C VAL A 339 -6.79 24.11 23.98
N GLY A 340 -6.99 24.34 25.29
CA GLY A 340 -8.23 24.85 25.86
C GLY A 340 -8.64 26.20 25.29
N VAL A 341 -7.72 27.17 25.23
CA VAL A 341 -7.96 28.50 24.63
C VAL A 341 -8.36 28.39 23.16
N LEU A 342 -7.63 27.60 22.35
CA LEU A 342 -7.95 27.43 20.93
C LEU A 342 -9.31 26.74 20.74
N THR A 343 -9.60 25.71 21.54
CA THR A 343 -10.90 25.02 21.52
C THR A 343 -12.02 25.99 21.86
N ALA A 344 -11.85 26.83 22.89
CA ALA A 344 -12.84 27.82 23.27
C ALA A 344 -13.08 28.86 22.16
N ASN A 345 -12.02 29.33 21.49
CA ASN A 345 -12.16 30.30 20.39
C ASN A 345 -12.90 29.72 19.16
N ILE A 346 -12.68 28.43 18.86
CA ILE A 346 -13.43 27.72 17.80
C ILE A 346 -14.92 27.70 18.15
N LEU A 347 -15.25 27.29 19.38
CA LEU A 347 -16.62 27.22 19.87
C LEU A 347 -17.29 28.60 19.97
N GLU A 348 -16.54 29.67 20.24
CA GLU A 348 -17.03 31.05 20.18
C GLU A 348 -17.37 31.50 18.77
N THR A 349 -16.65 31.02 17.75
CA THR A 349 -16.99 31.29 16.35
C THR A 349 -18.26 30.51 15.94
N GLU A 350 -18.43 29.28 16.43
CA GLU A 350 -19.68 28.53 16.26
C GLU A 350 -20.86 29.20 16.97
N TYR A 351 -20.64 29.79 18.16
CA TYR A 351 -21.64 30.58 18.87
C TYR A 351 -22.19 31.73 18.01
N GLU A 352 -21.34 32.44 17.26
CA GLU A 352 -21.81 33.51 16.35
C GLU A 352 -22.61 32.99 15.16
N ALA A 353 -22.37 31.74 14.74
CA ALA A 353 -23.13 31.08 13.67
C ALA A 353 -24.47 30.48 14.13
N CYS A 354 -24.69 30.33 15.45
CA CYS A 354 -25.91 29.76 15.99
C CYS A 354 -27.14 30.65 15.75
N SER A 355 -28.19 30.07 15.17
CA SER A 355 -29.50 30.70 14.93
C SER A 355 -30.48 30.58 16.10
N THR A 356 -30.24 29.65 17.04
CA THR A 356 -31.09 29.41 18.22
C THR A 356 -30.34 29.67 19.53
N GLU A 357 -31.07 30.08 20.57
CA GLU A 357 -30.49 30.28 21.91
C GLU A 357 -30.03 28.97 22.56
N ALA A 358 -30.66 27.84 22.22
CA ALA A 358 -30.23 26.52 22.67
C ALA A 358 -28.88 26.11 22.04
N CYS A 359 -28.67 26.36 20.75
CA CYS A 359 -27.36 26.22 20.10
C CYS A 359 -26.31 27.08 20.80
N ARG A 360 -26.61 28.37 21.02
CA ARG A 360 -25.72 29.32 21.71
C ARG A 360 -25.35 28.86 23.12
N TRP A 361 -26.32 28.33 23.86
CA TRP A 361 -26.09 27.77 25.20
C TRP A 361 -25.13 26.58 25.17
N LYS A 362 -25.34 25.65 24.24
CA LYS A 362 -24.52 24.45 24.11
C LYS A 362 -23.07 24.78 23.72
N THR A 363 -22.88 25.61 22.70
CA THR A 363 -21.55 26.00 22.21
C THR A 363 -20.79 26.81 23.25
N LEU A 364 -21.44 27.79 23.89
CA LEU A 364 -20.82 28.60 24.92
C LEU A 364 -20.53 27.83 26.22
N GLY A 365 -21.41 26.90 26.61
CA GLY A 365 -21.14 25.99 27.74
C GLY A 365 -19.99 25.02 27.46
N ALA A 366 -19.80 24.61 26.20
CA ALA A 366 -18.60 23.88 25.79
C ALA A 366 -17.35 24.76 25.79
N ALA A 367 -17.45 26.01 25.32
CA ALA A 367 -16.34 26.97 25.31
C ALA A 367 -15.85 27.29 26.74
N LEU A 368 -16.78 27.47 27.68
CA LEU A 368 -16.48 27.71 29.09
C LEU A 368 -15.76 26.53 29.75
N ARG A 369 -16.14 25.28 29.41
CA ARG A 369 -15.45 24.07 29.89
C ARG A 369 -14.06 23.90 29.28
N ALA A 370 -13.86 24.38 28.05
CA ALA A 370 -12.57 24.34 27.38
C ALA A 370 -11.58 25.36 27.98
N GLU A 371 -12.02 26.58 28.25
CA GLU A 371 -11.26 27.57 29.03
C GLU A 371 -12.22 28.59 29.67
N SER A 372 -12.22 28.69 31.00
CA SER A 372 -13.05 29.68 31.69
C SER A 372 -12.47 31.08 31.59
N THR A 373 -13.33 32.05 31.22
CA THR A 373 -13.02 33.47 31.31
C THR A 373 -14.25 34.23 31.82
N PRO A 374 -14.07 35.36 32.54
CA PRO A 374 -15.19 36.16 33.05
C PRO A 374 -16.18 36.60 31.95
N GLY A 375 -15.67 36.88 30.74
CA GLY A 375 -16.51 37.24 29.60
C GLY A 375 -17.41 36.10 29.12
N ARG A 376 -16.92 34.85 29.13
CA ARG A 376 -17.72 33.67 28.76
C ARG A 376 -18.79 33.37 29.80
N GLU A 377 -18.44 33.47 31.08
CA GLU A 377 -19.40 33.29 32.19
C GLU A 377 -20.53 34.32 32.10
N GLN A 378 -20.21 35.59 31.85
CA GLN A 378 -21.21 36.65 31.68
C GLN A 378 -22.14 36.38 30.49
N ARG A 379 -21.60 36.03 29.32
CA ARG A 379 -22.40 35.71 28.12
C ARG A 379 -23.27 34.47 28.37
N LEU A 380 -22.75 33.46 29.06
CA LEU A 380 -23.49 32.24 29.38
C LEU A 380 -24.67 32.58 30.31
N GLY A 381 -24.45 33.46 31.29
CA GLY A 381 -25.51 34.00 32.15
C GLY A 381 -26.59 34.75 31.37
N GLN A 382 -26.23 35.53 30.35
CA GLN A 382 -27.19 36.24 29.49
C GLN A 382 -28.04 35.29 28.64
N VAL A 383 -27.41 34.28 28.02
CA VAL A 383 -28.12 33.23 27.27
C VAL A 383 -29.04 32.44 28.21
N ARG A 384 -28.56 32.10 29.41
CA ARG A 384 -29.37 31.43 30.45
C ARG A 384 -30.62 32.24 30.80
N ALA A 385 -30.47 33.54 31.09
CA ALA A 385 -31.59 34.40 31.44
C ALA A 385 -32.63 34.46 30.31
N THR A 386 -32.17 34.56 29.06
CA THR A 386 -33.02 34.55 27.87
C THR A 386 -33.78 33.22 27.73
N LEU A 387 -33.10 32.09 27.91
CA LEU A 387 -33.72 30.77 27.87
C LEU A 387 -34.76 30.59 29.00
N VAL A 388 -34.44 31.01 30.23
CA VAL A 388 -35.37 30.97 31.36
C VAL A 388 -36.62 31.81 31.05
N GLU A 389 -36.47 32.99 30.46
CA GLU A 389 -37.61 33.83 30.06
C GLU A 389 -38.48 33.16 28.98
N GLN A 390 -37.85 32.52 27.98
CA GLN A 390 -38.57 31.82 26.90
C GLN A 390 -39.29 30.55 27.37
N LEU A 391 -38.74 29.85 28.37
CA LEU A 391 -39.33 28.66 28.95
C LEU A 391 -40.40 28.96 30.01
N SER A 392 -40.45 30.19 30.53
CA SER A 392 -41.40 30.55 31.57
C SER A 392 -42.83 30.57 31.03
N PRO A 393 -43.78 29.83 31.66
CA PRO A 393 -45.19 29.87 31.27
C PRO A 393 -45.72 31.31 31.27
N LYS A 394 -46.34 31.72 30.17
CA LYS A 394 -46.98 33.04 30.05
C LYS A 394 -48.50 32.87 30.04
N PRO A 395 -49.28 33.75 30.71
CA PRO A 395 -50.72 33.72 30.57
C PRO A 395 -51.10 34.00 29.11
N ARG A 396 -52.13 33.30 28.59
CA ARG A 396 -52.61 33.49 27.23
C ARG A 396 -52.98 34.96 27.02
N PRO A 397 -52.28 35.70 26.14
CA PRO A 397 -52.63 37.09 25.88
C PRO A 397 -53.93 37.15 25.06
N LYS A 398 -54.56 38.33 24.97
CA LYS A 398 -55.73 38.58 24.11
C LYS A 398 -55.36 38.63 22.61
N VAL A 399 -54.55 37.67 22.16
CA VAL A 399 -54.05 37.51 20.79
C VAL A 399 -54.87 36.50 20.00
N MET A 400 -54.66 36.45 18.69
CA MET A 400 -55.28 35.44 17.84
C MET A 400 -54.81 34.03 18.23
N THR A 401 -55.70 33.05 18.17
CA THR A 401 -55.40 31.65 18.54
C THR A 401 -54.23 31.06 17.74
N LEU A 402 -54.04 31.48 16.48
CA LEU A 402 -52.93 31.03 15.65
C LEU A 402 -51.57 31.51 16.19
N GLU A 403 -51.46 32.79 16.59
CA GLU A 403 -50.23 33.34 17.17
C GLU A 403 -49.89 32.63 18.49
N TRP A 404 -50.90 32.31 19.30
CA TRP A 404 -50.73 31.52 20.52
C TRP A 404 -50.21 30.11 20.22
N LEU A 405 -50.76 29.42 19.21
CA LEU A 405 -50.25 28.11 18.79
C LEU A 405 -48.80 28.15 18.32
N LEU A 406 -48.45 29.13 17.48
CA LEU A 406 -47.07 29.29 17.00
C LEU A 406 -46.10 29.54 18.17
N HIS A 407 -46.53 30.29 19.20
CA HIS A 407 -45.75 30.46 20.42
C HIS A 407 -45.56 29.14 21.16
N LEU A 408 -46.62 28.35 21.39
CA LEU A 408 -46.53 27.05 22.05
C LEU A 408 -45.60 26.09 21.28
N ASP A 409 -45.67 26.11 19.95
CA ASP A 409 -44.86 25.25 19.08
C ASP A 409 -43.38 25.65 19.10
N LYS A 410 -43.09 26.96 19.11
CA LYS A 410 -41.72 27.47 19.30
C LYS A 410 -41.16 27.06 20.66
N THR A 411 -41.94 27.19 21.73
CA THR A 411 -41.51 26.80 23.08
C THR A 411 -41.29 25.29 23.17
N ARG A 412 -42.16 24.47 22.56
CA ARG A 412 -41.98 23.02 22.50
C ARG A 412 -40.74 22.60 21.68
N ALA A 413 -40.46 23.29 20.58
CA ALA A 413 -39.23 23.05 19.81
C ALA A 413 -38.00 23.34 20.67
N LEU A 414 -38.01 24.46 21.41
CA LEU A 414 -36.94 24.83 22.34
C LEU A 414 -36.74 23.79 23.46
N THR A 415 -37.81 23.30 24.08
CA THR A 415 -37.68 22.28 25.14
C THR A 415 -37.12 20.96 24.60
N THR A 416 -37.44 20.62 23.35
CA THR A 416 -36.90 19.43 22.68
C THR A 416 -35.41 19.60 22.37
N GLU A 417 -35.00 20.76 21.86
CA GLU A 417 -33.59 21.07 21.56
C GLU A 417 -32.71 21.08 22.83
N LEU A 418 -33.30 21.37 23.99
CA LEU A 418 -32.63 21.35 25.30
C LEU A 418 -32.58 19.96 25.98
N GLY A 419 -33.25 18.91 25.46
CA GLY A 419 -33.33 17.58 26.11
C GLY A 419 -32.08 16.69 25.93
N GLU A 420 -31.75 15.69 26.75
CA GLU A 420 -32.25 15.20 28.06
C GLU A 420 -31.24 15.43 29.22
N THR A 421 -30.11 16.11 28.96
CA THR A 421 -29.12 16.45 30.00
C THR A 421 -28.57 17.84 29.77
N PRO A 422 -29.32 18.90 30.13
CA PRO A 422 -28.73 20.21 30.19
C PRO A 422 -27.63 20.17 31.25
N SER A 423 -26.49 20.79 30.94
CA SER A 423 -25.40 20.99 31.90
C SER A 423 -25.83 21.77 33.16
N ASP A 424 -27.05 22.34 33.15
CA ASP A 424 -27.73 23.02 34.23
C ASP A 424 -29.04 22.30 34.58
N ALA A 425 -29.14 21.76 35.79
CA ALA A 425 -30.30 21.02 36.27
C ALA A 425 -31.58 21.89 36.41
N ASP A 426 -31.45 23.17 36.79
CA ASP A 426 -32.60 24.09 36.90
C ASP A 426 -33.17 24.39 35.51
N LEU A 427 -32.31 24.58 34.51
CA LEU A 427 -32.77 24.78 33.13
C LEU A 427 -33.48 23.54 32.58
N GLY A 428 -33.00 22.34 32.92
CA GLY A 428 -33.67 21.09 32.53
C GLY A 428 -35.02 20.89 33.18
N GLU A 429 -35.15 21.22 34.45
CA GLU A 429 -36.44 21.19 35.13
C GLU A 429 -37.42 22.16 34.48
N ARG A 430 -36.99 23.40 34.20
CA ARG A 430 -37.82 24.40 33.50
C ARG A 430 -38.23 23.94 32.10
N ALA A 431 -37.33 23.30 31.35
CA ALA A 431 -37.65 22.76 30.03
C ALA A 431 -38.72 21.65 30.12
N ARG A 432 -38.66 20.77 31.12
CA ARG A 432 -39.69 19.74 31.36
C ARG A 432 -41.03 20.33 31.77
N GLN A 433 -41.01 21.33 32.65
CA GLN A 433 -42.22 22.07 33.05
C GLN A 433 -42.85 22.79 31.86
N ALA A 434 -42.05 23.49 31.05
CA ALA A 434 -42.50 24.14 29.83
C ALA A 434 -43.05 23.15 28.79
N ALA A 435 -42.45 21.97 28.65
CA ALA A 435 -42.94 20.92 27.75
C ALA A 435 -44.31 20.38 28.20
N THR A 436 -44.49 20.19 29.52
CA THR A 436 -45.78 19.77 30.10
C THR A 436 -46.83 20.86 29.93
N TRP A 437 -46.49 22.10 30.29
CA TRP A 437 -47.36 23.27 30.15
C TRP A 437 -47.79 23.52 28.70
N THR A 438 -46.86 23.52 27.75
CA THR A 438 -47.18 23.72 26.32
C THR A 438 -48.11 22.63 25.78
N ARG A 439 -47.93 21.38 26.21
CA ARG A 439 -48.81 20.27 25.86
C ARG A 439 -50.23 20.50 26.41
N GLU A 440 -50.35 20.83 27.68
CA GLU A 440 -51.64 21.10 28.33
C GLU A 440 -52.37 22.30 27.71
N GLU A 441 -51.66 23.41 27.45
CA GLU A 441 -52.25 24.58 26.79
C GLU A 441 -52.70 24.29 25.36
N ARG A 442 -51.92 23.50 24.61
CA ARG A 442 -52.30 23.07 23.27
C ARG A 442 -53.53 22.17 23.29
N GLU A 443 -53.69 21.34 24.33
CA GLU A 443 -54.87 20.48 24.52
C GLU A 443 -56.14 21.26 24.82
N ARG A 444 -56.04 22.48 25.38
CA ARG A 444 -57.18 23.37 25.68
C ARG A 444 -57.77 24.05 24.44
N ILE A 445 -57.12 23.95 23.29
CA ILE A 445 -57.56 24.63 22.06
C ILE A 445 -58.49 23.67 21.30
N PRO A 446 -59.81 23.93 21.25
CA PRO A 446 -60.74 23.07 20.54
C PRO A 446 -60.51 23.16 19.03
N LEU A 447 -60.72 22.05 18.33
CA LEU A 447 -60.79 22.06 16.87
C LEU A 447 -62.11 22.69 16.40
N ILE A 448 -63.21 22.40 17.09
CA ILE A 448 -64.53 22.94 16.75
C ILE A 448 -64.51 24.47 16.94
N GLY A 449 -64.88 25.19 15.89
CA GLY A 449 -64.81 26.66 15.81
C GLY A 449 -63.44 27.21 15.43
N ALA A 450 -62.39 26.38 15.34
CA ALA A 450 -61.06 26.81 14.95
C ALA A 450 -61.02 27.24 13.48
N GLU A 451 -60.29 28.31 13.19
CA GLU A 451 -60.00 28.74 11.82
C GLU A 451 -59.15 27.70 11.09
N ARG A 452 -59.26 27.65 9.76
CA ARG A 452 -58.54 26.68 8.92
C ARG A 452 -57.04 26.58 9.26
N ALA A 453 -56.35 27.70 9.42
CA ALA A 453 -54.92 27.73 9.76
C ALA A 453 -54.64 27.14 11.16
N VAL A 454 -55.50 27.43 12.14
CA VAL A 454 -55.43 26.87 13.50
C VAL A 454 -55.66 25.37 13.47
N ALA A 455 -56.67 24.90 12.75
CA ALA A 455 -56.98 23.47 12.59
C ALA A 455 -55.82 22.68 11.96
N ILE A 456 -55.22 23.22 10.90
CA ILE A 456 -54.04 22.65 10.25
C ILE A 456 -52.86 22.62 11.24
N SER A 457 -52.57 23.71 11.94
CA SER A 457 -51.44 23.77 12.89
C SER A 457 -51.64 22.85 14.11
N LEU A 458 -52.86 22.78 14.64
CA LEU A 458 -53.19 22.07 15.88
C LEU A 458 -53.09 20.55 15.72
N LEU A 459 -53.55 20.00 14.59
CA LEU A 459 -53.59 18.55 14.38
C LEU A 459 -52.84 18.08 13.14
N GLN A 460 -52.16 18.96 12.40
CA GLN A 460 -51.50 18.62 11.12
C GLN A 460 -52.52 18.06 10.11
N LEU A 461 -53.71 18.68 10.05
CA LEU A 461 -54.71 18.28 9.08
C LEU A 461 -54.27 18.67 7.66
N THR A 462 -54.49 17.79 6.69
CA THR A 462 -54.26 18.03 5.27
C THR A 462 -55.54 18.53 4.60
N THR A 463 -55.41 19.33 3.53
CA THR A 463 -56.57 19.71 2.72
C THR A 463 -56.97 18.51 1.86
N GLY A 464 -58.23 18.09 1.93
CA GLY A 464 -58.75 17.01 1.10
C GLY A 464 -58.91 17.42 -0.37
N SER A 465 -59.52 16.56 -1.17
CA SER A 465 -59.93 16.90 -2.55
C SER A 465 -60.98 18.02 -2.58
N ASP A 466 -61.77 18.15 -1.51
CA ASP A 466 -62.68 19.27 -1.30
C ASP A 466 -62.03 20.32 -0.38
N THR A 467 -62.00 21.57 -0.83
CA THR A 467 -61.51 22.72 -0.07
C THR A 467 -62.30 22.99 1.22
N SER A 468 -63.52 22.44 1.34
CA SER A 468 -64.36 22.51 2.52
C SER A 468 -64.02 21.47 3.59
N LEU A 469 -63.07 20.55 3.33
CA LEU A 469 -62.75 19.44 4.22
C LEU A 469 -61.26 19.37 4.55
N LEU A 470 -60.95 19.30 5.85
CA LEU A 470 -59.61 18.98 6.34
C LEU A 470 -59.59 17.56 6.88
N THR A 471 -58.52 16.82 6.62
CA THR A 471 -58.43 15.39 6.96
C THR A 471 -57.13 15.06 7.68
N LYS A 472 -57.18 14.08 8.59
CA LYS A 472 -56.01 13.44 9.19
C LYS A 472 -56.29 11.97 9.36
N THR A 473 -55.38 11.14 8.89
CA THR A 473 -55.48 9.68 9.06
C THR A 473 -54.33 9.22 9.94
N THR A 474 -54.65 8.57 11.05
CA THR A 474 -53.69 7.79 11.84
C THR A 474 -53.73 6.32 11.39
N ASP A 475 -52.93 5.46 12.00
CA ASP A 475 -52.92 4.02 11.68
C ASP A 475 -54.28 3.32 11.93
N SER A 476 -55.20 3.95 12.68
CA SER A 476 -56.49 3.33 13.03
C SER A 476 -57.71 4.23 12.94
N VAL A 477 -57.54 5.56 12.93
CA VAL A 477 -58.67 6.49 12.92
C VAL A 477 -58.42 7.59 11.89
N ALA A 478 -59.41 7.82 11.03
CA ALA A 478 -59.49 8.98 10.16
C ALA A 478 -60.40 10.05 10.78
N LEU A 479 -59.84 11.25 10.93
CA LEU A 479 -60.50 12.47 11.34
C LEU A 479 -60.78 13.33 10.10
N TYR A 480 -62.01 13.78 9.97
CA TYR A 480 -62.44 14.76 8.98
C TYR A 480 -63.00 15.98 9.72
N CYS A 481 -62.61 17.18 9.33
CA CYS A 481 -63.12 18.45 9.85
C CYS A 481 -63.79 19.19 8.70
N ALA A 482 -65.10 19.42 8.83
CA ALA A 482 -65.90 20.15 7.86
C ALA A 482 -65.81 21.65 8.15
N LEU A 483 -65.41 22.41 7.15
CA LEU A 483 -65.26 23.86 7.22
C LEU A 483 -66.53 24.57 6.77
N LYS A 484 -66.96 25.55 7.55
CA LYS A 484 -68.01 26.53 7.22
C LYS A 484 -67.47 27.91 7.53
N ASP A 485 -67.55 28.83 6.56
CA ASP A 485 -67.00 30.19 6.69
C ASP A 485 -65.52 30.21 7.13
N GLY A 486 -64.73 29.23 6.67
CA GLY A 486 -63.31 29.10 7.00
C GLY A 486 -63.00 28.55 8.40
N ARG A 487 -64.01 28.10 9.14
CA ARG A 487 -63.87 27.52 10.50
C ARG A 487 -64.40 26.10 10.56
N CYS A 488 -63.83 25.27 11.43
CA CYS A 488 -64.32 23.90 11.63
C CYS A 488 -65.70 23.92 12.30
N ALA A 489 -66.78 23.74 11.54
CA ALA A 489 -68.13 23.69 12.08
C ALA A 489 -68.44 22.33 12.74
N GLY A 490 -67.70 21.30 12.33
CA GLY A 490 -67.84 19.99 12.92
C GLY A 490 -66.73 19.03 12.49
N ALA A 491 -66.58 17.94 13.22
CA ALA A 491 -65.61 16.89 12.96
C ALA A 491 -66.24 15.50 12.95
N TYR A 492 -65.54 14.56 12.33
CA TYR A 492 -66.00 13.21 12.10
C TYR A 492 -64.85 12.23 12.31
N LEU A 493 -65.04 11.22 13.15
CA LEU A 493 -64.07 10.16 13.40
C LEU A 493 -64.63 8.84 12.90
N VAL A 494 -63.87 8.13 12.08
CA VAL A 494 -64.15 6.77 11.59
C VAL A 494 -62.88 5.95 11.53
N GLY A 495 -63.00 4.63 11.42
CA GLY A 495 -61.85 3.76 11.18
C GLY A 495 -61.08 4.20 9.93
N ALA A 496 -59.75 4.20 10.01
CA ALA A 496 -58.88 4.58 8.90
C ALA A 496 -59.06 3.66 7.67
N ASP A 497 -59.40 2.39 7.91
CA ASP A 497 -59.60 1.37 6.90
C ASP A 497 -60.67 0.33 7.31
N LYS A 498 -60.81 -0.75 6.53
CA LYS A 498 -61.77 -1.83 6.84
C LYS A 498 -61.44 -2.59 8.13
N SER A 499 -60.15 -2.75 8.45
CA SER A 499 -59.67 -3.47 9.64
C SER A 499 -59.87 -2.67 10.94
N SER A 500 -59.90 -1.35 10.85
CA SER A 500 -59.99 -0.42 11.98
C SER A 500 -61.37 0.24 12.13
N ARG A 501 -62.40 -0.29 11.46
CA ARG A 501 -63.78 0.23 11.46
C ARG A 501 -64.42 0.41 12.85
N VAL A 502 -63.97 -0.35 13.85
CA VAL A 502 -64.52 -0.35 15.20
C VAL A 502 -63.67 0.54 16.11
N LEU A 503 -64.18 1.74 16.40
CA LEU A 503 -63.46 2.80 17.13
C LEU A 503 -63.26 2.52 18.63
N ASN A 504 -64.12 1.69 19.22
CA ASN A 504 -64.04 1.26 20.63
C ASN A 504 -63.36 -0.10 20.81
N ASN A 505 -62.65 -0.61 19.80
CA ASN A 505 -61.79 -1.78 19.93
C ASN A 505 -60.57 -1.42 20.79
N LEU A 506 -60.17 -2.29 21.73
CA LEU A 506 -59.01 -2.09 22.62
C LEU A 506 -57.74 -1.60 21.91
N LYS A 507 -57.50 -2.04 20.66
CA LYS A 507 -56.34 -1.59 19.87
C LYS A 507 -56.39 -0.13 19.40
N HIS A 508 -57.57 0.47 19.33
CA HIS A 508 -57.82 1.78 18.69
C HIS A 508 -58.44 2.79 19.65
N THR A 509 -59.06 2.32 20.75
CA THR A 509 -59.75 3.15 21.75
C THR A 509 -58.89 4.31 22.27
N ALA A 510 -57.60 4.08 22.52
CA ALA A 510 -56.69 5.14 22.98
C ALA A 510 -56.57 6.27 21.96
N THR A 511 -56.34 5.94 20.68
CA THR A 511 -56.25 6.91 19.58
C THR A 511 -57.58 7.62 19.33
N THR A 512 -58.71 6.90 19.36
CA THR A 512 -60.05 7.49 19.23
C THR A 512 -60.30 8.51 20.35
N LYS A 513 -60.00 8.15 21.60
CA LYS A 513 -60.19 9.02 22.77
C LYS A 513 -59.27 10.23 22.72
N GLU A 514 -58.02 10.06 22.31
CA GLU A 514 -57.07 11.16 22.11
C GLU A 514 -57.59 12.14 21.06
N LEU A 515 -57.98 11.65 19.87
CA LEU A 515 -58.49 12.51 18.81
C LEU A 515 -59.80 13.21 19.20
N LEU A 516 -60.72 12.51 19.88
CA LEU A 516 -61.95 13.13 20.39
C LEU A 516 -61.62 14.26 21.38
N SER A 517 -60.73 14.00 22.34
CA SER A 517 -60.32 15.00 23.33
C SER A 517 -59.65 16.22 22.67
N ARG A 518 -58.84 15.98 21.63
CA ARG A 518 -58.22 17.03 20.81
C ARG A 518 -59.23 17.84 20.01
N VAL A 519 -60.26 17.19 19.47
CA VAL A 519 -61.34 17.87 18.73
C VAL A 519 -62.12 18.79 19.67
N MET A 520 -62.38 18.33 20.89
CA MET A 520 -63.18 19.04 21.89
C MET A 520 -62.39 20.08 22.69
N GLY A 521 -61.07 19.98 22.73
CA GLY A 521 -60.22 20.88 23.51
C GLY A 521 -60.20 20.57 25.01
N HIS A 522 -60.63 19.37 25.41
CA HIS A 522 -60.56 18.85 26.78
C HIS A 522 -60.77 17.33 26.78
N PRO A 523 -60.44 16.62 27.87
CA PRO A 523 -60.70 15.19 27.97
C PRO A 523 -62.18 14.86 27.82
N VAL A 524 -62.51 13.91 26.94
CA VAL A 524 -63.87 13.40 26.71
C VAL A 524 -63.85 11.88 26.68
N GLU A 525 -64.74 11.27 27.44
CA GLU A 525 -64.90 9.81 27.44
C GLU A 525 -65.69 9.34 26.22
N LEU A 526 -65.36 8.15 25.72
CA LEU A 526 -66.18 7.50 24.71
C LEU A 526 -67.51 7.06 25.32
N PRO A 527 -68.61 7.13 24.56
CA PRO A 527 -69.92 6.71 25.04
C PRO A 527 -69.90 5.22 25.37
N THR A 528 -70.65 4.82 26.40
CA THR A 528 -70.83 3.41 26.72
C THR A 528 -71.62 2.71 25.61
N PRO A 529 -71.29 1.44 25.28
CA PRO A 529 -72.06 0.68 24.31
C PRO A 529 -73.54 0.63 24.71
N PRO A 530 -74.46 0.85 23.76
CA PRO A 530 -75.86 0.93 24.09
C PRO A 530 -76.38 -0.43 24.53
N GLN A 531 -77.16 -0.45 25.61
CA GLN A 531 -77.84 -1.66 26.07
C GLN A 531 -78.97 -2.04 25.11
N LEU A 532 -79.13 -3.34 24.86
CA LEU A 532 -80.22 -3.88 24.07
C LEU A 532 -81.56 -3.52 24.74
N ARG A 533 -82.37 -2.66 24.12
CA ARG A 533 -83.75 -2.40 24.54
C ARG A 533 -84.70 -3.06 23.54
N GLY A 534 -85.50 -4.03 24.00
CA GLY A 534 -86.49 -4.71 23.16
C GLY A 534 -85.89 -5.53 22.01
N GLY A 535 -84.69 -6.10 22.19
CA GLY A 535 -84.04 -6.97 21.19
C GLY A 535 -83.36 -6.27 20.02
N LYS A 536 -83.33 -4.92 19.98
CA LYS A 536 -82.60 -4.14 18.97
C LYS A 536 -81.63 -3.18 19.65
N SER A 537 -80.38 -3.15 19.21
CA SER A 537 -79.41 -2.14 19.65
C SER A 537 -79.75 -0.79 18.98
N PRO A 538 -79.79 0.33 19.74
CA PRO A 538 -79.84 1.66 19.15
C PRO A 538 -78.74 1.82 18.11
N THR A 539 -79.10 2.25 16.90
CA THR A 539 -78.12 2.52 15.84
C THR A 539 -77.38 3.84 16.06
N GLN A 540 -77.88 4.68 16.96
CA GLN A 540 -77.33 6.00 17.25
C GLN A 540 -77.55 6.37 18.72
N THR A 541 -76.53 6.96 19.35
CA THR A 541 -76.65 7.67 20.63
C THR A 541 -76.19 9.11 20.43
N THR A 542 -76.81 10.06 21.12
CA THR A 542 -76.50 11.49 21.00
C THR A 542 -76.43 12.10 22.38
N TRP A 543 -75.42 12.91 22.63
CA TRP A 543 -75.27 13.69 23.86
C TRP A 543 -74.68 15.06 23.55
N LYS A 544 -74.70 15.95 24.54
CA LYS A 544 -74.04 17.23 24.47
C LYS A 544 -72.88 17.26 25.45
N ASP A 545 -71.78 17.84 25.00
CA ASP A 545 -70.61 18.11 25.82
C ASP A 545 -70.31 19.60 25.71
N GLY A 546 -70.62 20.32 26.79
CA GLY A 546 -70.79 21.77 26.75
C GLY A 546 -71.83 22.20 25.70
N GLY A 547 -71.43 23.06 24.76
CA GLY A 547 -72.26 23.55 23.66
C GLY A 547 -72.23 22.67 22.40
N VAL A 548 -71.39 21.65 22.35
CA VAL A 548 -71.16 20.84 21.14
C VAL A 548 -71.98 19.55 21.23
N THR A 549 -72.68 19.22 20.15
CA THR A 549 -73.44 17.95 20.05
C THR A 549 -72.53 16.85 19.53
N ILE A 550 -72.52 15.69 20.21
CA ILE A 550 -71.77 14.51 19.78
C ILE A 550 -72.76 13.39 19.48
N VAL A 551 -72.60 12.78 18.32
CA VAL A 551 -73.43 11.69 17.81
C VAL A 551 -72.55 10.47 17.58
N ALA A 552 -72.83 9.38 18.26
CA ALA A 552 -72.20 8.09 18.03
C ALA A 552 -73.12 7.19 17.22
N ARG A 553 -72.58 6.55 16.17
CA ARG A 553 -73.29 5.54 15.39
C ARG A 553 -72.74 4.16 15.70
N TRP A 554 -73.66 3.23 15.90
CA TRP A 554 -73.38 1.89 16.38
C TRP A 554 -73.77 0.82 15.36
N SER A 555 -72.98 -0.25 15.34
CA SER A 555 -73.36 -1.54 14.77
C SER A 555 -73.36 -2.56 15.89
N SER A 556 -74.55 -2.88 16.42
CA SER A 556 -74.69 -3.60 17.70
C SER A 556 -73.98 -2.87 18.85
N THR A 557 -72.88 -3.40 19.38
CA THR A 557 -72.06 -2.79 20.44
C THR A 557 -70.79 -2.10 19.92
N TYR A 558 -70.54 -2.16 18.61
CA TYR A 558 -69.36 -1.58 17.97
C TYR A 558 -69.60 -0.12 17.60
N LEU A 559 -68.76 0.76 18.11
CA LEU A 559 -68.76 2.18 17.74
C LEU A 559 -68.13 2.31 16.36
N MET A 560 -68.94 2.63 15.36
CA MET A 560 -68.48 2.68 13.98
C MET A 560 -67.99 4.08 13.59
N GLU A 561 -68.57 5.10 14.22
CA GLU A 561 -68.48 6.48 13.75
C GLU A 561 -68.87 7.44 14.87
N LEU A 562 -68.14 8.56 14.97
CA LEU A 562 -68.48 9.71 15.82
C LEU A 562 -68.62 10.96 14.96
N ARG A 563 -69.69 11.72 15.17
CA ARG A 563 -69.90 13.06 14.59
C ARG A 563 -69.91 14.08 15.72
N ILE A 564 -69.18 15.17 15.55
CA ILE A 564 -68.99 16.22 16.54
C ILE A 564 -69.38 17.56 15.91
N GLY A 565 -70.27 18.33 16.54
CA GLY A 565 -70.68 19.65 16.04
C GLY A 565 -71.69 19.60 14.89
N GLU A 566 -71.67 20.60 14.02
CA GLU A 566 -72.66 20.79 12.93
C GLU A 566 -72.27 20.05 11.64
N VAL A 567 -71.85 18.78 11.73
CA VAL A 567 -71.58 17.95 10.53
C VAL A 567 -72.85 17.28 10.04
N LYS A 568 -73.24 17.56 8.80
CA LYS A 568 -74.25 16.80 8.05
C LYS A 568 -73.56 15.70 7.23
N PRO A 569 -74.20 14.52 7.07
CA PRO A 569 -73.64 13.40 6.32
C PRO A 569 -73.34 13.73 4.86
#